data_AF-A0A9E0FPM6-F1
#
_entry.id   AF-A0A9E0FPM6-F1
#
_cell.length_a   1.000
_cell.length_b   1.000
_cell.length_c   1.000
_cell.angle_alpha   90.00
_cell.angle_beta   90.00
_cell.angle_gamma   90.00
#
_symmetry.space_group_name_H-M   'P 1'
#
loop_
_entity.id
_entity.type
_entity.pdbx_description
1 polymer ?
#
loop_
_entity_poly.entity_id
_entity_poly.type
_entity_poly.pdbx_seq_one_letter_code
_entity_poly.pdbx_strand_id
1 'polypeptide(L)'
;MFSDFDTIKVGDTRSLTRTITEADVRRFVEMTGDDNPLHVDRAYAETTSFKDIVVHGMLGASFISTVIGTQLPGPGALWVAQS
;
A
#
# COMPACT_ATOMS: atom_id res chain seq x y z
N MET A 1 7.64 12.87 19.70
CA MET A 1 6.44 12.96 20.56
C MET A 1 5.49 11.90 20.04
N PHE A 2 5.25 10.85 20.82
CA PHE A 2 4.36 9.76 20.43
C PHE A 2 2.90 10.21 20.59
N SER A 3 1.99 9.65 19.79
CA SER A 3 0.56 9.81 20.04
C SER A 3 0.22 9.25 21.42
N ASP A 4 -0.56 9.99 22.21
CA ASP A 4 -1.05 9.50 23.49
C ASP A 4 -2.11 8.42 23.25
N PHE A 5 -1.79 7.18 23.63
CA PHE A 5 -2.64 6.01 23.40
C PHE A 5 -4.02 6.19 24.04
N ASP A 6 -4.10 6.86 25.19
CA ASP A 6 -5.34 7.05 25.95
C ASP A 6 -6.35 7.96 25.21
N THR A 7 -5.92 8.67 24.17
CA THR A 7 -6.79 9.51 23.35
C THR A 7 -7.55 8.74 22.26
N ILE A 8 -7.12 7.52 21.95
CA ILE A 8 -7.73 6.67 20.91
C ILE A 8 -8.96 5.98 21.48
N LYS A 9 -10.07 6.06 20.74
CA LYS A 9 -11.36 5.49 21.16
C LYS A 9 -11.84 4.43 20.19
N VAL A 10 -12.54 3.44 20.72
CA VAL A 10 -13.25 2.46 19.89
C VAL A 10 -14.21 3.20 18.96
N GLY A 11 -14.10 2.92 17.66
CA GLY A 11 -14.86 3.60 16.62
C GLY A 11 -14.10 4.71 15.89
N ASP A 12 -12.91 5.09 16.35
CA ASP A 12 -12.06 6.02 15.59
C ASP A 12 -11.64 5.40 14.26
N THR A 13 -11.78 6.20 13.19
CA THR A 13 -11.42 5.78 11.83
C THR A 13 -10.49 6.79 11.17
N ARG A 14 -9.62 6.28 10.29
CA ARG A 14 -8.84 7.08 9.34
C ARG A 14 -8.85 6.43 7.97
N SER A 15 -8.72 7.26 6.94
CA SER A 15 -8.73 6.83 5.55
C SER A 15 -7.65 7.56 4.77
N LEU A 16 -7.02 6.85 3.83
CA LEU A 16 -6.08 7.40 2.88
C LEU A 16 -6.60 7.12 1.47
N THR A 17 -6.57 8.14 0.60
CA THR A 17 -6.86 8.00 -0.82
C THR A 17 -5.64 8.43 -1.60
N ARG A 18 -5.19 7.58 -2.53
CA ARG A 18 -4.05 7.87 -3.39
C ARG A 18 -4.27 7.27 -4.77
N THR A 19 -3.95 8.05 -5.81
CA THR A 19 -3.83 7.52 -7.17
C THR A 19 -2.44 6.94 -7.36
N ILE A 20 -2.37 5.68 -7.80
CA ILE A 20 -1.11 5.01 -8.10
C ILE A 20 -0.77 5.28 -9.56
N THR A 21 0.46 5.73 -9.81
CA THR A 21 0.97 6.00 -11.15
C THR A 21 1.90 4.89 -11.61
N GLU A 22 2.19 4.83 -12.91
CA GLU A 22 3.19 3.91 -13.46
C GLU A 22 4.58 4.12 -12.83
N ALA A 23 4.92 5.36 -12.43
CA ALA A 23 6.16 5.65 -11.75
C ALA A 23 6.21 5.08 -10.32
N ASP A 24 5.08 4.98 -9.62
CA ASP A 24 5.00 4.31 -8.32
C ASP A 24 5.21 2.80 -8.48
N VAL A 25 4.62 2.20 -9.52
CA VAL A 25 4.82 0.78 -9.85
C VAL A 25 6.29 0.51 -10.14
N ARG A 26 6.93 1.31 -11.01
CA ARG A 26 8.36 1.16 -11.31
C ARG A 26 9.25 1.23 -10.07
N ARG A 27 9.01 2.20 -9.17
CA ARG A 27 9.76 2.31 -7.90
C ARG A 27 9.54 1.09 -7.00
N PHE A 28 8.33 0.54 -6.99
CA PHE A 28 8.05 -0.67 -6.21
C PHE A 28 8.80 -1.88 -6.78
N VAL A 29 8.88 -2.00 -8.11
CA VAL A 29 9.73 -3.01 -8.77
C VAL A 29 11.21 -2.81 -8.42
N GLU A 30 11.73 -1.60 -8.51
CA GLU A 30 13.13 -1.29 -8.15
C GLU A 30 13.44 -1.66 -6.68
N MET A 31 12.48 -1.47 -5.78
CA MET A 31 12.63 -1.76 -4.36
C MET A 31 12.51 -3.26 -4.03
N THR A 32 11.65 -4.00 -4.72
CA THR A 32 11.26 -5.36 -4.34
C THR A 32 11.83 -6.44 -5.27
N GLY A 33 12.16 -6.08 -6.50
CA GLY A 33 12.50 -7.00 -7.58
C GLY A 33 11.31 -7.74 -8.19
N ASP A 34 10.07 -7.45 -7.78
CA ASP A 34 8.86 -8.07 -8.37
C ASP A 34 8.52 -7.40 -9.71
N ASP A 35 9.16 -7.85 -10.78
CA ASP A 35 8.97 -7.40 -12.15
C ASP A 35 8.01 -8.30 -12.95
N ASN A 36 7.09 -9.00 -12.27
CA ASN A 36 6.11 -9.86 -12.92
C ASN A 36 5.44 -9.11 -14.10
N PRO A 37 5.42 -9.69 -15.32
CA PRO A 37 4.89 -9.04 -16.51
C PRO A 37 3.46 -8.50 -16.36
N LEU A 38 2.65 -9.06 -15.46
CA LEU A 38 1.31 -8.53 -15.16
C LEU A 38 1.33 -7.07 -14.66
N HIS A 39 2.43 -6.65 -14.02
CA HIS A 39 2.60 -5.33 -13.41
C HIS A 39 3.34 -4.33 -14.31
N VAL A 40 4.09 -4.80 -15.31
CA VAL A 40 5.04 -3.96 -16.07
C VAL A 40 4.92 -4.04 -17.60
N ASP A 41 4.27 -5.08 -18.14
CA ASP A 41 4.11 -5.29 -19.58
C ASP A 41 2.64 -5.26 -19.97
N ARG A 42 2.24 -4.17 -20.64
CA ARG A 42 0.87 -3.99 -21.12
C ARG A 42 0.46 -5.05 -22.14
N ALA A 43 1.35 -5.43 -23.05
CA ALA A 43 1.04 -6.43 -24.07
C ALA A 43 0.80 -7.79 -23.43
N TYR A 44 1.61 -8.17 -22.45
CA TYR A 44 1.35 -9.37 -21.64
C TYR A 44 0.02 -9.26 -20.88
N ALA A 45 -0.21 -8.16 -20.15
CA ALA A 45 -1.39 -7.97 -19.31
C ALA A 45 -2.71 -8.03 -20.11
N GLU A 46 -2.73 -7.51 -21.34
CA GLU A 46 -3.88 -7.58 -22.25
C GLU A 46 -4.28 -9.03 -22.63
N THR A 47 -3.32 -9.96 -22.64
CA THR A 47 -3.59 -11.39 -22.88
C THR A 47 -4.30 -12.06 -21.70
N THR A 48 -4.17 -11.50 -20.50
CA THR A 48 -4.78 -12.05 -19.27
C THR A 48 -6.27 -11.71 -19.18
N SER A 49 -6.95 -12.20 -18.13
CA SER A 49 -8.33 -11.81 -17.81
C SER A 49 -8.45 -10.37 -17.31
N PHE A 50 -7.35 -9.74 -16.85
CA PHE A 50 -7.36 -8.38 -16.31
C PHE A 50 -7.42 -7.29 -17.38
N LYS A 51 -6.96 -7.59 -18.61
CA LYS A 51 -7.04 -6.71 -19.80
C LYS A 51 -6.25 -5.39 -19.72
N ASP A 52 -5.59 -5.10 -18.62
CA ASP A 52 -4.62 -4.01 -18.45
C ASP A 52 -3.68 -4.38 -17.29
N ILE A 53 -2.64 -3.57 -17.11
CA ILE A 53 -1.72 -3.62 -15.98
C ILE A 53 -2.49 -3.64 -14.66
N VAL A 54 -2.13 -4.60 -13.81
CA VAL A 54 -2.62 -4.67 -12.43
C VAL A 54 -1.52 -4.15 -11.52
N VAL A 55 -1.86 -3.39 -10.48
CA VAL A 55 -0.87 -2.94 -9.48
C VAL A 55 -0.55 -4.07 -8.51
N HIS A 56 0.71 -4.17 -8.04
CA HIS A 56 1.11 -5.10 -6.99
C HIS A 56 0.19 -5.03 -5.77
N GLY A 57 -0.34 -6.17 -5.31
CA GLY A 57 -1.18 -6.21 -4.12
C GLY A 57 -0.47 -5.64 -2.88
N MET A 58 0.82 -5.94 -2.73
CA MET A 58 1.63 -5.44 -1.60
C MET A 58 1.93 -3.94 -1.67
N LEU A 59 1.97 -3.34 -2.87
CA LEU A 59 2.04 -1.88 -2.98
C LEU A 59 0.77 -1.25 -2.39
N GLY A 60 -0.41 -1.81 -2.70
CA GLY A 60 -1.67 -1.39 -2.08
C GLY A 60 -1.67 -1.61 -0.56
N ALA A 61 -1.29 -2.80 -0.11
CA ALA A 61 -1.25 -3.15 1.32
C ALA A 61 -0.27 -2.28 2.12
N SER A 62 0.80 -1.78 1.51
CA SER A 62 1.78 -0.90 2.16
C SER A 62 1.15 0.39 2.73
N PHE A 63 0.03 0.85 2.17
CA PHE A 63 -0.68 2.02 2.68
C PHE A 63 -1.33 1.78 4.04
N ILE A 64 -1.59 0.52 4.43
CA ILE A 64 -2.05 0.19 5.79
C ILE A 64 -0.97 0.59 6.81
N SER A 65 0.30 0.27 6.53
CA SER A 65 1.44 0.71 7.35
C SER A 65 1.50 2.23 7.44
N THR A 66 1.21 2.93 6.35
CA THR A 66 1.18 4.40 6.32
C THR A 66 0.10 4.94 7.26
N VAL A 67 -1.13 4.44 7.17
CA VAL A 67 -2.23 4.86 8.06
C VAL A 67 -1.89 4.58 9.52
N ILE A 68 -1.40 3.37 9.82
CA ILE A 68 -1.04 2.97 11.19
C ILE A 68 0.06 3.85 11.77
N GLY A 69 1.16 4.02 11.03
CA GLY A 69 2.36 4.72 11.52
C GLY A 69 2.25 6.25 11.52
N THR A 70 1.30 6.82 10.76
CA THR A 70 1.24 8.29 10.58
C THR A 70 -0.09 8.94 10.97
N GLN A 71 -1.19 8.18 11.05
CA GLN A 71 -2.52 8.75 11.30
C GLN A 71 -3.21 8.17 12.55
N LEU A 72 -3.35 6.84 12.62
CA LEU A 72 -4.04 6.17 13.71
C LEU A 72 -3.50 4.73 13.85
N PRO A 73 -2.78 4.39 14.93
CA PRO A 73 -2.47 5.23 16.11
C PRO A 73 -1.54 6.43 15.85
N GLY A 74 -0.80 6.41 14.75
CA GLY A 74 0.15 7.47 14.38
C GLY A 74 1.55 7.26 14.95
N PRO A 75 2.36 8.32 15.06
CA PRO A 75 3.77 8.23 15.44
C PRO A 75 3.99 7.41 16.72
N GLY A 76 4.79 6.35 16.63
CA GLY A 76 5.06 5.40 17.71
C GLY A 76 4.35 4.07 17.59
N ALA A 77 3.37 3.96 16.69
CA ALA A 77 2.73 2.69 16.39
C ALA A 77 3.69 1.71 15.71
N LEU A 78 3.63 0.44 16.10
CA LEU A 78 4.28 -0.67 15.42
C LEU A 78 3.21 -1.57 14.82
N TRP A 79 3.33 -1.86 13.52
CA TRP A 79 2.46 -2.83 12.87
C TRP A 79 3.00 -4.25 13.10
N VAL A 80 2.33 -5.01 13.98
CA VAL A 80 2.84 -6.32 14.46
C VAL A 80 2.40 -7.48 13.57
N ALA A 81 1.18 -7.44 13.03
CA ALA A 81 0.63 -8.53 12.21
C ALA A 81 -0.46 -8.04 11.24
N GLN A 82 -0.60 -8.77 10.14
CA GLN A 82 -1.71 -8.73 9.20
C GLN A 82 -1.98 -10.17 8.75
N SER A 83 -3.24 -10.55 8.71
CA SER A 83 -3.72 -11.88 8.26
C SER A 83 -4.81 -11.74 7.22
#